data_AF-A0A6N8WPF9-F1
#
_entry.id   AF-A0A6N8WPF9-F1
#
_cell.length_a   1.000
_cell.length_b   1.000
_cell.length_c   1.000
_cell.angle_alpha   90.00
_cell.angle_beta   90.00
_cell.angle_gamma   90.00
#
_symmetry.space_group_name_H-M   'P 1'
#
loop_
_entity.id
_entity.type
_entity.pdbx_description
1 polymer ?
#
loop_
_entity_poly.entity_id
_entity_poly.type
_entity_poly.pdbx_seq_one_letter_code
_entity_poly.pdbx_strand_id
1 'polypeptide(L)'
;MWVSFCRHDGRDDVVNYDMPDSVQLIGYNYETGATCFFESGDNRPWTRVGENNRLLGVLPGPDDPEFDQAYAVPDVQCVECHQADPFNHNPWINSARLPENPRQPVLPVIPGPNPPYYVVGGQDWDMRTIHIDGNGCLGCHRIGMETLAEYTGDHWDPNEHMPPHAPGSLAEDYAELVACWENGPENTPGCDWVVPPAGDCGGGIVGADYPYAAARFNRADEDDDRRPGGGWRWPGC
;
A
#
# COMPACT_ATOMS: atom_id res chain seq x y z
N MET A 1 11.88 -10.68 -0.70
CA MET A 1 11.06 -11.21 -1.81
C MET A 1 10.85 -10.10 -2.82
N TRP A 2 10.71 -10.45 -4.09
CA TRP A 2 10.46 -9.52 -5.18
C TRP A 2 9.24 -10.00 -5.97
N VAL A 3 8.28 -9.10 -6.21
CA VAL A 3 7.09 -9.39 -7.01
C VAL A 3 6.95 -8.33 -8.09
N SER A 4 6.84 -8.77 -9.34
CA SER A 4 6.58 -7.90 -10.49
C SER A 4 5.16 -8.06 -11.01
N PHE A 5 4.47 -6.94 -11.29
CA PHE A 5 3.17 -6.90 -11.93
C PHE A 5 3.24 -6.19 -13.27
N CYS A 6 2.72 -6.83 -14.31
CA CYS A 6 2.63 -6.25 -15.64
C CYS A 6 1.22 -5.68 -15.86
N ARG A 7 1.14 -4.42 -16.23
CA ARG A 7 -0.09 -3.75 -16.65
C ARG A 7 -0.01 -3.47 -18.14
N HIS A 8 -1.01 -3.95 -18.87
CA HIS A 8 -1.35 -3.50 -20.21
C HIS A 8 -2.85 -3.27 -20.21
N ASP A 9 -3.24 -2.06 -20.56
CA ASP A 9 -4.63 -1.63 -20.45
C ASP A 9 -5.48 -2.08 -21.64
N GLY A 10 -4.86 -2.23 -22.82
CA GLY A 10 -5.50 -2.82 -23.99
C GLY A 10 -6.55 -1.96 -24.68
N ARG A 11 -6.77 -0.73 -24.21
CA ARG A 11 -7.65 0.28 -24.82
C ARG A 11 -6.88 1.22 -25.75
N ASP A 12 -5.88 0.69 -26.45
CA ASP A 12 -5.01 1.43 -27.38
C ASP A 12 -5.79 2.05 -28.56
N ASP A 13 -7.05 1.63 -28.77
CA ASP A 13 -7.98 2.11 -29.78
C ASP A 13 -8.98 3.17 -29.27
N VAL A 14 -8.98 3.48 -27.97
CA VAL A 14 -9.87 4.48 -27.38
C VAL A 14 -9.25 5.87 -27.54
N VAL A 15 -9.95 6.73 -28.29
CA VAL A 15 -9.51 8.12 -28.53
C VAL A 15 -9.34 8.85 -27.20
N ASN A 16 -8.15 9.45 -26.99
CA ASN A 16 -7.71 10.15 -25.78
C ASN A 16 -7.49 9.26 -24.55
N TYR A 17 -7.31 7.95 -24.73
CA TYR A 17 -6.88 7.03 -23.68
C TYR A 17 -5.50 6.46 -24.04
N ASP A 18 -4.46 6.92 -23.37
CA ASP A 18 -3.08 6.46 -23.56
C ASP A 18 -2.47 6.13 -22.20
N MET A 19 -2.75 4.91 -21.72
CA MET A 19 -2.14 4.38 -20.51
C MET A 19 -0.91 3.57 -20.92
N PRO A 20 0.30 3.99 -20.53
CA PRO A 20 1.50 3.26 -20.91
C PRO A 20 1.50 1.87 -20.25
N ASP A 21 1.97 0.90 -21.03
CA ASP A 21 2.41 -0.39 -20.52
C ASP A 21 3.40 -0.14 -19.40
N SER A 22 3.16 -0.74 -18.23
CA SER A 22 4.11 -0.63 -17.13
C SER A 22 4.29 -1.95 -16.43
N VAL A 23 5.48 -2.12 -15.84
CA VAL A 23 5.81 -3.23 -14.97
C VAL A 23 6.21 -2.64 -13.63
N GLN A 24 5.41 -2.89 -12.61
CA GLN A 24 5.69 -2.47 -11.24
C GLN A 24 6.47 -3.58 -10.53
N LEU A 25 7.39 -3.22 -9.65
CA LEU A 25 8.15 -4.16 -8.85
C LEU A 25 8.13 -3.74 -7.38
N ILE A 26 7.72 -4.67 -6.53
CA ILE A 26 7.70 -4.50 -5.07
C ILE A 26 8.70 -5.47 -4.46
N GLY A 27 9.66 -4.93 -3.73
CA GLY A 27 10.57 -5.68 -2.86
C GLY A 27 10.11 -5.61 -1.42
N TYR A 28 10.03 -6.74 -0.71
CA TYR A 28 9.70 -6.78 0.72
C TYR A 28 10.62 -7.72 1.49
N ASN A 29 11.13 -7.27 2.64
CA ASN A 29 11.90 -8.08 3.58
C ASN A 29 11.03 -8.47 4.80
N TYR A 30 10.74 -9.76 4.96
CA TYR A 30 9.89 -10.27 6.07
C TYR A 30 10.46 -10.06 7.46
N GLU A 31 11.78 -9.95 7.60
CA GLU A 31 12.42 -9.82 8.90
C GLU A 31 12.40 -8.37 9.36
N THR A 32 12.68 -7.43 8.45
CA THR A 32 12.88 -6.01 8.78
C THR A 32 11.71 -5.12 8.40
N GLY A 33 10.84 -5.56 7.49
CA GLY A 33 9.77 -4.74 6.92
C GLY A 33 10.22 -3.80 5.80
N ALA A 34 11.51 -3.84 5.43
CA ALA A 34 12.06 -2.98 4.40
C ALA A 34 11.35 -3.22 3.06
N THR A 35 10.76 -2.17 2.51
CA THR A 35 9.98 -2.22 1.27
C THR A 35 10.54 -1.26 0.24
N CYS A 36 10.68 -1.72 -1.00
CA CYS A 36 11.04 -0.88 -2.13
C CYS A 36 9.94 -0.95 -3.19
N PHE A 37 9.55 0.20 -3.72
CA PHE A 37 8.63 0.32 -4.85
C PHE A 37 9.39 0.83 -6.07
N PHE A 38 9.19 0.18 -7.20
CA PHE A 38 9.72 0.57 -8.48
C PHE A 38 8.65 0.47 -9.56
N GLU A 39 8.71 1.35 -10.54
CA GLU A 39 7.93 1.23 -11.77
C GLU A 39 8.87 1.22 -12.97
N SER A 40 8.51 0.45 -13.99
CA SER A 40 9.28 0.42 -15.22
C SER A 40 9.19 1.79 -15.90
N GLY A 41 10.33 2.34 -16.31
CA GLY A 41 10.37 3.55 -17.13
C GLY A 41 9.95 3.25 -18.56
N ASP A 42 10.81 3.57 -19.53
CA ASP A 42 10.64 3.08 -20.90
C ASP A 42 10.89 1.57 -20.96
N ASN A 43 9.82 0.77 -20.86
CA ASN A 43 9.93 -0.69 -20.80
C ASN A 43 10.00 -1.38 -22.17
N ARG A 44 9.87 -0.65 -23.28
CA ARG A 44 9.89 -1.17 -24.65
C ARG A 44 11.12 -2.03 -24.99
N PRO A 45 12.32 -1.82 -24.42
CA PRO A 45 13.45 -2.71 -24.64
C PRO A 45 13.23 -4.14 -24.09
N TRP A 46 12.39 -4.30 -23.08
CA TRP A 46 12.19 -5.56 -22.35
C TRP A 46 10.80 -6.16 -22.53
N THR A 47 9.81 -5.35 -22.93
CA THR A 47 8.41 -5.76 -23.05
C THR A 47 7.87 -5.61 -24.47
N ARG A 48 6.80 -6.36 -24.76
CA ARG A 48 5.99 -6.25 -25.96
C ARG A 48 4.56 -6.71 -25.68
N VAL A 49 3.60 -6.18 -26.42
CA VAL A 49 2.23 -6.72 -26.43
C VAL A 49 2.17 -7.94 -27.35
N GLY A 50 1.75 -9.08 -26.80
CA GLY A 50 1.53 -10.32 -27.55
C GLY A 50 0.17 -10.35 -28.27
N GLU A 51 -0.04 -11.35 -29.13
CA GLU A 51 -1.26 -11.50 -29.95
C GLU A 51 -2.57 -11.55 -29.14
N ASN A 52 -2.51 -12.00 -27.88
CA ASN A 52 -3.66 -12.07 -26.98
C ASN A 52 -3.82 -10.83 -26.10
N ASN A 53 -3.25 -9.69 -26.50
CA ASN A 53 -3.31 -8.44 -25.75
C ASN A 53 -2.71 -8.55 -24.33
N ARG A 54 -1.64 -9.33 -24.20
CA ARG A 54 -0.92 -9.51 -22.93
C ARG A 54 0.44 -8.85 -23.04
N LEU A 55 0.86 -8.14 -21.99
CA LEU A 55 2.24 -7.69 -21.87
C LEU A 55 3.14 -8.92 -21.63
N LEU A 56 4.10 -9.12 -22.53
CA LEU A 56 5.08 -10.20 -22.48
C LEU A 56 6.48 -9.59 -22.41
N GLY A 57 7.38 -10.21 -21.67
CA GLY A 57 8.74 -9.70 -21.54
C GLY A 57 9.47 -10.33 -20.38
N VAL A 58 10.76 -10.02 -20.27
CA VAL A 58 11.59 -10.34 -19.12
C VAL A 58 12.34 -9.08 -18.76
N LEU A 59 11.99 -8.46 -17.64
CA LEU A 59 12.74 -7.33 -17.11
C LEU A 59 13.97 -7.82 -16.34
N PRO A 60 15.06 -7.03 -16.31
CA PRO A 60 16.23 -7.32 -15.50
C PRO A 60 15.84 -7.40 -14.01
N GLY A 61 16.44 -8.35 -13.31
CA GLY A 61 16.27 -8.48 -11.86
C GLY A 61 17.17 -7.48 -11.09
N PRO A 62 17.00 -7.34 -9.77
CA PRO A 62 17.78 -6.40 -8.95
C PRO A 62 19.30 -6.60 -8.97
N ASP A 63 19.78 -7.79 -9.32
CA ASP A 63 21.22 -8.10 -9.43
C ASP A 63 21.79 -7.87 -10.85
N ASP A 64 20.96 -7.45 -11.80
CA ASP A 64 21.32 -7.26 -13.20
C ASP A 64 21.78 -5.80 -13.45
N PRO A 65 22.89 -5.56 -14.18
CA PRO A 65 23.38 -4.21 -14.46
C PRO A 65 22.41 -3.32 -15.27
N GLU A 66 21.41 -3.90 -15.94
CA GLU A 66 20.36 -3.15 -16.65
C GLU A 66 19.18 -2.76 -15.75
N PHE A 67 19.16 -3.16 -14.47
CA PHE A 67 18.05 -2.88 -13.54
C PHE A 67 17.70 -1.40 -13.47
N ASP A 68 18.71 -0.54 -13.25
CA ASP A 68 18.55 0.91 -13.14
C ASP A 68 18.13 1.59 -14.46
N GLN A 69 18.22 0.86 -15.58
CA GLN A 69 17.70 1.33 -16.88
C GLN A 69 16.23 0.94 -17.06
N ALA A 70 15.84 -0.22 -16.55
CA ALA A 70 14.48 -0.74 -16.69
C ALA A 70 13.51 -0.15 -15.65
N TYR A 71 14.00 0.11 -14.44
CA TYR A 71 13.19 0.53 -13.30
C TYR A 71 13.61 1.89 -12.77
N ALA A 72 12.62 2.67 -12.33
CA ALA A 72 12.80 3.91 -11.61
C ALA A 72 12.01 3.90 -10.31
N VAL A 73 12.42 4.72 -9.34
CA VAL A 73 11.62 5.00 -8.15
C VAL A 73 10.46 5.92 -8.55
N PRO A 74 9.20 5.59 -8.22
CA PRO A 74 8.06 6.45 -8.53
C PRO A 74 8.15 7.81 -7.84
N ASP A 75 7.68 8.88 -8.50
CA ASP A 75 7.63 10.26 -7.97
C ASP A 75 6.37 10.52 -7.11
N VAL A 76 5.79 9.46 -6.54
CA VAL A 76 4.59 9.49 -5.71
C VAL A 76 4.81 8.69 -4.43
N GLN A 77 4.12 9.06 -3.35
CA GLN A 77 4.12 8.27 -2.14
C GLN A 77 3.28 7.00 -2.38
N CYS A 78 3.95 5.89 -2.69
CA CYS A 78 3.28 4.60 -2.96
C CYS A 78 2.39 4.16 -1.78
N VAL A 79 2.70 4.67 -0.58
CA VAL A 79 1.96 4.45 0.66
C VAL A 79 0.61 5.16 0.71
N GLU A 80 0.26 5.98 -0.27
CA GLU A 80 -1.11 6.45 -0.47
C GLU A 80 -2.06 5.24 -0.60
N CYS A 81 -1.73 4.28 -1.47
CA CYS A 81 -2.53 3.05 -1.62
C CYS A 81 -1.94 1.83 -0.90
N HIS A 82 -0.69 1.89 -0.43
CA HIS A 82 0.03 0.78 0.21
C HIS A 82 0.44 1.09 1.65
N GLN A 83 -0.38 1.86 2.38
CA GLN A 83 0.00 2.39 3.68
C GLN A 83 0.20 1.34 4.78
N ALA A 84 -0.65 0.32 4.77
CA ALA A 84 -0.65 -0.72 5.77
C ALA A 84 0.23 -1.91 5.37
N ASP A 85 0.22 -2.26 4.08
CA ASP A 85 0.85 -3.46 3.54
C ASP A 85 1.42 -3.16 2.14
N PRO A 86 2.62 -3.68 1.80
CA PRO A 86 3.16 -3.61 0.44
C PRO A 86 2.27 -4.28 -0.62
N PHE A 87 1.41 -5.22 -0.25
CA PHE A 87 0.61 -6.03 -1.16
C PHE A 87 -0.90 -5.84 -0.91
N ASN A 88 -1.57 -5.25 -1.89
CA ASN A 88 -3.03 -5.13 -1.88
C ASN A 88 -3.66 -6.45 -2.34
N HIS A 89 -4.49 -7.04 -1.48
CA HIS A 89 -5.08 -8.36 -1.69
C HIS A 89 -6.56 -8.26 -2.08
N ASN A 90 -6.97 -9.01 -3.10
CA ASN A 90 -8.37 -9.23 -3.44
C ASN A 90 -8.58 -10.71 -3.85
N PRO A 91 -9.82 -11.21 -3.97
CA PRO A 91 -10.09 -12.61 -4.30
C PRO A 91 -9.44 -13.09 -5.62
N TRP A 92 -9.31 -12.23 -6.63
CA TRP A 92 -8.69 -12.58 -7.91
C TRP A 92 -7.17 -12.76 -7.77
N ILE A 93 -6.50 -11.78 -7.16
CA ILE A 93 -5.08 -11.83 -6.83
C ILE A 93 -4.77 -13.01 -5.91
N ASN A 94 -5.60 -13.21 -4.89
CA ASN A 94 -5.50 -14.32 -3.94
C ASN A 94 -5.78 -15.68 -4.56
N SER A 95 -6.29 -15.74 -5.78
CA SER A 95 -6.46 -16.97 -6.56
C SER A 95 -5.31 -17.24 -7.52
N ALA A 96 -4.46 -16.25 -7.81
CA ALA A 96 -3.28 -16.43 -8.63
C ALA A 96 -2.27 -17.36 -7.93
N ARG A 97 -1.75 -18.37 -8.65
CA ARG A 97 -0.81 -19.36 -8.12
C ARG A 97 0.44 -19.44 -8.98
N LEU A 98 1.57 -19.75 -8.34
CA LEU A 98 2.81 -20.01 -9.07
C LEU A 98 2.66 -21.27 -9.95
N PRO A 99 3.03 -21.22 -11.24
CA PRO A 99 2.94 -22.40 -12.13
C PRO A 99 3.74 -23.59 -11.61
N GLU A 100 4.90 -23.35 -11.01
CA GLU A 100 5.82 -24.36 -10.51
C GLU A 100 5.37 -24.94 -9.16
N ASN A 101 4.54 -24.20 -8.42
CA ASN A 101 3.93 -24.64 -7.18
C ASN A 101 2.51 -24.07 -7.02
N PRO A 102 1.49 -24.75 -7.58
CA PRO A 102 0.11 -24.27 -7.56
C PRO A 102 -0.54 -24.17 -6.17
N ARG A 103 0.15 -24.59 -5.10
CA ARG A 103 -0.30 -24.39 -3.71
C ARG A 103 0.14 -23.04 -3.13
N GLN A 104 1.09 -22.37 -3.77
CA GLN A 104 1.65 -21.12 -3.32
C GLN A 104 0.98 -19.95 -4.08
N PRO A 105 0.44 -18.94 -3.38
CA PRO A 105 -0.07 -17.75 -4.02
C PRO A 105 1.06 -16.97 -4.69
N VAL A 106 0.76 -16.26 -5.78
CA VAL A 106 1.72 -15.36 -6.44
C VAL A 106 2.09 -14.22 -5.50
N LEU A 107 1.09 -13.64 -4.83
CA LEU A 107 1.32 -12.69 -3.75
C LEU A 107 1.46 -13.39 -2.41
N PRO A 108 2.51 -13.09 -1.66
CA PRO A 108 2.58 -13.57 -0.29
C PRO A 108 1.57 -12.85 0.61
N VAL A 109 1.20 -13.50 1.71
CA VAL A 109 0.44 -12.88 2.78
C VAL A 109 1.41 -12.56 3.92
N ILE A 110 1.41 -11.31 4.38
CA ILE A 110 2.20 -10.90 5.54
C ILE A 110 1.36 -11.17 6.81
N PRO A 111 1.85 -12.00 7.75
CA PRO A 111 1.04 -12.42 8.87
C PRO A 111 1.03 -11.40 10.02
N GLY A 112 -0.12 -11.32 10.70
CA GLY A 112 -0.29 -10.59 11.95
C GLY A 112 -0.81 -9.16 11.76
N PRO A 113 -1.34 -8.54 12.83
CA PRO A 113 -2.00 -7.25 12.74
C PRO A 113 -1.02 -6.10 12.49
N ASN A 114 0.22 -6.20 12.99
CA ASN A 114 1.20 -5.12 12.93
C ASN A 114 2.57 -5.60 12.44
N PRO A 115 2.69 -6.05 11.18
CA PRO A 115 3.96 -6.49 10.65
C PRO A 115 4.94 -5.32 10.48
N PRO A 116 6.26 -5.55 10.57
CA PRO A 116 7.26 -4.55 10.22
C PRO A 116 7.03 -4.03 8.80
N TYR A 117 7.03 -2.71 8.65
CA TYR A 117 6.81 -2.08 7.36
C TYR A 117 7.39 -0.66 7.31
N TYR A 118 8.30 -0.43 6.36
CA TYR A 118 8.75 0.90 5.99
C TYR A 118 9.23 0.96 4.55
N VAL A 119 9.21 2.15 3.97
CA VAL A 119 9.69 2.36 2.59
C VAL A 119 11.14 2.81 2.60
N VAL A 120 11.98 2.06 1.91
CA VAL A 120 13.37 2.45 1.64
C VAL A 120 13.35 3.67 0.71
N GLY A 121 13.94 4.78 1.17
CA GLY A 121 13.90 6.05 0.44
C GLY A 121 12.63 6.88 0.68
N GLY A 122 11.66 6.37 1.44
CA GLY A 122 10.44 7.08 1.85
C GLY A 122 10.45 7.47 3.34
N GLN A 123 11.61 7.81 3.90
CA GLN A 123 11.75 8.11 5.33
C GLN A 123 10.98 9.37 5.76
N ASP A 124 10.59 10.20 4.80
CA ASP A 124 9.84 11.44 4.94
C ASP A 124 8.39 11.33 4.44
N TRP A 125 7.85 10.11 4.34
CA TRP A 125 6.48 9.83 3.91
C TRP A 125 5.50 9.67 5.08
N ASP A 126 4.21 9.79 4.80
CA ASP A 126 3.16 9.55 5.79
C ASP A 126 2.87 8.06 5.95
N MET A 127 3.53 7.44 6.93
CA MET A 127 3.39 6.03 7.28
C MET A 127 2.31 5.78 8.34
N ARG A 128 1.56 6.81 8.76
CA ARG A 128 0.59 6.68 9.85
C ARG A 128 -0.62 5.86 9.41
N THR A 129 -1.07 4.95 10.25
CA THR A 129 -2.37 4.26 10.13
C THR A 129 -3.18 4.49 11.39
N ILE A 130 -4.50 4.33 11.32
CA ILE A 130 -5.37 4.43 12.49
C ILE A 130 -5.19 3.20 13.39
N HIS A 131 -5.16 3.43 14.70
CA HIS A 131 -5.28 2.41 15.74
C HIS A 131 -6.40 2.77 16.72
N ILE A 132 -7.25 1.78 17.04
CA ILE A 132 -8.31 1.88 18.04
C ILE A 132 -8.24 0.62 18.92
N ASP A 133 -8.06 0.81 20.22
CA ASP A 133 -7.93 -0.31 21.16
C ASP A 133 -9.23 -1.13 21.23
N GLY A 134 -9.12 -2.43 20.92
CA GLY A 134 -10.25 -3.36 20.96
C GLY A 134 -11.10 -3.41 19.70
N ASN A 135 -10.81 -2.58 18.70
CA ASN A 135 -11.52 -2.60 17.42
C ASN A 135 -11.25 -3.92 16.66
N GLY A 136 -12.33 -4.62 16.31
CA GLY A 136 -12.27 -5.95 15.69
C GLY A 136 -11.62 -5.97 14.31
N CYS A 137 -11.76 -4.91 13.51
CA CYS A 137 -11.16 -4.82 12.17
C CYS A 137 -9.63 -4.82 12.24
N LEU A 138 -9.08 -4.10 13.22
CA LEU A 138 -7.63 -3.95 13.43
C LEU A 138 -6.98 -5.15 14.12
N GLY A 139 -7.78 -6.12 14.58
CA GLY A 139 -7.29 -7.35 15.21
C GLY A 139 -6.57 -8.30 14.25
N CYS A 140 -6.82 -8.18 12.95
CA CYS A 140 -6.24 -9.06 11.93
C CYS A 140 -5.12 -8.37 11.13
N HIS A 141 -5.31 -7.11 10.74
CA HIS A 141 -4.38 -6.31 9.94
C HIS A 141 -4.60 -4.81 10.19
N ARG A 142 -3.57 -3.99 9.99
CA ARG A 142 -3.72 -2.54 9.83
C ARG A 142 -4.49 -2.20 8.56
N ILE A 143 -5.11 -1.02 8.51
CA ILE A 143 -5.90 -0.56 7.36
C ILE A 143 -5.34 0.79 6.91
N GLY A 144 -5.05 0.91 5.61
CA GLY A 144 -4.82 2.19 4.95
C GLY A 144 -6.17 2.77 4.53
N MET A 145 -6.52 3.95 5.05
CA MET A 145 -7.87 4.48 4.85
C MET A 145 -8.12 4.97 3.44
N GLU A 146 -7.09 5.46 2.74
CA GLU A 146 -7.19 5.83 1.33
C GLU A 146 -7.44 4.59 0.45
N THR A 147 -6.71 3.49 0.68
CA THR A 147 -6.96 2.22 -0.01
C THR A 147 -8.41 1.74 0.19
N LEU A 148 -8.93 1.91 1.40
CA LEU A 148 -10.32 1.58 1.73
C LEU A 148 -11.31 2.52 1.01
N ALA A 149 -11.01 3.81 0.93
CA ALA A 149 -11.79 4.78 0.17
C ALA A 149 -11.87 4.42 -1.31
N GLU A 150 -10.76 3.98 -1.91
CA GLU A 150 -10.75 3.55 -3.31
C GLU A 150 -11.62 2.31 -3.55
N TYR A 151 -11.51 1.29 -2.69
CA TYR A 151 -12.36 0.09 -2.84
C TYR A 151 -13.85 0.41 -2.65
N THR A 152 -14.19 1.23 -1.66
CA THR A 152 -15.59 1.60 -1.40
C THR A 152 -16.14 2.51 -2.50
N GLY A 153 -15.31 3.40 -3.07
CA GLY A 153 -15.62 4.21 -4.25
C GLY A 153 -15.95 3.37 -5.48
N ASP A 154 -15.26 2.23 -5.64
CA ASP A 154 -15.52 1.20 -6.66
C ASP A 154 -16.64 0.22 -6.28
N HIS A 155 -17.48 0.58 -5.31
CA HIS A 155 -18.65 -0.19 -4.85
C HIS A 155 -18.32 -1.54 -4.18
N TRP A 156 -17.11 -1.71 -3.64
CA TRP A 156 -16.80 -2.84 -2.78
C TRP A 156 -17.15 -2.52 -1.32
N ASP A 157 -18.17 -3.18 -0.76
CA ASP A 157 -18.56 -2.99 0.64
C ASP A 157 -17.79 -3.96 1.56
N PRO A 158 -16.93 -3.46 2.48
CA PRO A 158 -16.22 -4.30 3.43
C PRO A 158 -17.15 -5.19 4.25
N ASN A 159 -18.35 -4.75 4.59
CA ASN A 159 -19.29 -5.54 5.40
C ASN A 159 -19.85 -6.75 4.65
N GLU A 160 -19.87 -6.73 3.31
CA GLU A 160 -20.29 -7.88 2.52
C GLU A 160 -19.20 -8.96 2.41
N HIS A 161 -17.96 -8.62 2.80
CA HIS A 161 -16.79 -9.45 2.52
C HIS A 161 -15.92 -9.75 3.75
N MET A 162 -15.98 -8.93 4.79
CA MET A 162 -15.11 -9.00 5.96
C MET A 162 -15.92 -9.13 7.27
N PRO A 163 -15.43 -9.92 8.24
CA PRO A 163 -14.31 -10.86 8.10
C PRO A 163 -14.67 -12.04 7.17
N PRO A 164 -13.69 -12.71 6.52
CA PRO A 164 -13.95 -13.71 5.49
C PRO A 164 -14.82 -14.91 5.90
N HIS A 165 -14.89 -15.19 7.20
CA HIS A 165 -15.65 -16.31 7.76
C HIS A 165 -16.98 -15.91 8.42
N ALA A 166 -17.25 -14.60 8.53
CA ALA A 166 -18.49 -14.07 9.07
C ALA A 166 -18.73 -12.63 8.56
N PRO A 167 -18.96 -12.41 7.25
CA PRO A 167 -19.12 -11.06 6.71
C PRO A 167 -20.16 -10.23 7.47
N GLY A 168 -19.80 -8.98 7.78
CA GLY A 168 -20.67 -8.01 8.46
C GLY A 168 -20.69 -8.15 9.98
N SER A 169 -20.01 -9.15 10.56
CA SER A 169 -19.96 -9.33 12.01
C SER A 169 -19.21 -8.21 12.75
N LEU A 170 -18.45 -7.38 12.02
CA LEU A 170 -17.64 -6.27 12.54
C LEU A 170 -18.12 -4.90 12.01
N ALA A 171 -19.39 -4.79 11.62
CA ALA A 171 -19.91 -3.55 11.02
C ALA A 171 -19.84 -2.34 11.98
N GLU A 172 -19.99 -2.55 13.28
CA GLU A 172 -19.84 -1.50 14.29
C GLU A 172 -18.38 -1.05 14.43
N ASP A 173 -17.43 -1.99 14.47
CA ASP A 173 -16.00 -1.69 14.46
C ASP A 173 -15.58 -0.95 13.19
N TYR A 174 -16.14 -1.33 12.04
CA TYR A 174 -15.88 -0.66 10.77
C TYR A 174 -16.41 0.77 10.78
N ALA A 175 -17.62 1.00 11.28
CA ALA A 175 -18.20 2.33 11.40
C ALA A 175 -17.39 3.23 12.35
N GLU A 176 -16.86 2.67 13.44
CA GLU A 176 -15.96 3.37 14.36
C GLU A 176 -14.65 3.79 13.68
N LEU A 177 -14.06 2.90 12.88
CA LEU A 177 -12.84 3.19 12.11
C LEU A 177 -13.06 4.32 11.09
N VAL A 178 -14.15 4.26 10.32
CA VAL A 178 -14.51 5.30 9.34
C VAL A 178 -14.76 6.62 10.06
N ALA A 179 -15.52 6.61 11.17
CA ALA A 179 -15.78 7.81 11.94
C ALA A 179 -14.50 8.43 12.50
N CYS A 180 -13.53 7.61 12.95
CA CYS A 180 -12.25 8.16 13.37
C CYS A 180 -11.49 8.83 12.22
N TRP A 181 -11.46 8.20 11.03
CA TRP A 181 -10.79 8.78 9.88
C TRP A 181 -11.43 10.09 9.42
N GLU A 182 -12.77 10.12 9.35
CA GLU A 182 -13.55 11.29 8.97
C GLU A 182 -13.41 12.46 9.95
N ASN A 183 -13.33 12.18 11.26
CA ASN A 183 -13.15 13.23 12.27
C ASN A 183 -11.67 13.60 12.50
N GLY A 184 -10.75 12.73 12.08
CA GLY A 184 -9.35 12.73 12.49
C GLY A 184 -9.15 12.07 13.86
N PRO A 185 -8.12 11.21 14.04
CA PRO A 185 -7.73 10.68 15.35
C PRO A 185 -7.53 11.76 16.42
N GLU A 186 -7.03 12.94 16.04
CA GLU A 186 -6.84 14.07 16.94
C GLU A 186 -8.13 14.56 17.61
N ASN A 187 -9.29 14.33 16.98
CA ASN A 187 -10.60 14.74 17.47
C ASN A 187 -11.45 13.57 17.97
N THR A 188 -10.92 12.34 17.95
CA THR A 188 -11.69 11.12 18.23
C THR A 188 -11.13 10.39 19.45
N PRO A 189 -11.79 10.44 20.61
CA PRO A 189 -11.30 9.78 21.83
C PRO A 189 -11.09 8.28 21.65
N GLY A 190 -9.90 7.79 22.01
CA GLY A 190 -9.55 6.37 21.88
C GLY A 190 -9.07 5.95 20.49
N CYS A 191 -8.91 6.91 19.58
CA CYS A 191 -8.34 6.69 18.27
C CYS A 191 -7.00 7.41 18.14
N ASP A 192 -5.97 6.68 17.72
CA ASP A 192 -4.60 7.19 17.64
C ASP A 192 -4.03 7.01 16.23
N TRP A 193 -3.18 7.94 15.81
CA TRP A 193 -2.25 7.67 14.72
C TRP A 193 -1.12 6.80 15.22
N VAL A 194 -0.81 5.71 14.51
CA VAL A 194 0.35 4.89 14.79
C VAL A 194 1.24 4.76 13.56
N VAL A 195 2.55 4.75 13.77
CA VAL A 195 3.52 4.33 12.76
C VAL A 195 3.89 2.87 13.03
N PRO A 196 3.92 1.99 12.01
CA PRO A 196 4.30 0.60 12.21
C PRO A 196 5.75 0.42 12.68
N PRO A 197 6.08 -0.74 13.24
CA PRO A 197 7.47 -1.12 13.45
C PRO A 197 8.24 -1.14 12.13
N ALA A 198 9.52 -0.77 12.17
CA ALA A 198 10.35 -0.60 10.98
C ALA A 198 11.82 -0.86 11.31
N GLY A 199 12.39 -1.97 10.81
CA GLY A 199 13.75 -2.38 11.18
C GLY A 199 13.90 -2.53 12.69
N ASP A 200 14.80 -1.76 13.29
CA ASP A 200 15.03 -1.74 14.75
C ASP A 200 14.03 -0.82 15.51
N CYS A 201 13.12 -0.13 14.81
CA CYS A 201 12.09 0.68 15.45
C CYS A 201 10.85 -0.15 15.81
N GLY A 202 10.37 0.00 17.04
CA GLY A 202 9.12 -0.59 17.49
C GLY A 202 7.85 0.09 16.95
N GLY A 203 7.97 1.24 16.27
CA GLY A 203 6.82 2.06 15.88
C GLY A 203 6.14 2.70 17.08
N GLY A 204 4.85 3.02 16.95
CA GLY A 204 4.00 3.46 18.05
C GLY A 204 3.13 4.66 17.74
N ILE A 205 2.44 5.15 18.78
CA ILE A 205 1.53 6.30 18.69
C ILE A 205 2.32 7.57 18.36
N VAL A 206 1.81 8.35 17.41
CA VAL A 206 2.35 9.65 17.01
C VAL A 206 1.26 10.72 17.10
N GLY A 207 1.66 11.94 17.43
CA GLY A 207 0.75 13.08 17.56
C GLY A 207 0.64 13.91 16.30
N ALA A 208 -0.07 15.03 16.42
CA ALA A 208 -0.24 16.04 15.37
C ALA A 208 1.08 16.72 14.94
N ASP A 209 2.16 16.52 15.70
CA ASP A 209 3.51 17.02 15.41
C ASP A 209 4.33 16.07 14.52
N TYR A 210 3.72 14.99 14.00
CA TYR A 210 4.37 14.11 13.03
C TYR A 210 4.81 14.90 11.78
N PRO A 211 6.11 15.00 11.50
CA PRO A 211 6.65 15.98 10.53
C PRO A 211 6.37 15.60 9.07
N TYR A 212 5.95 14.36 8.83
CA TYR A 212 5.74 13.80 7.49
C TYR A 212 4.25 13.55 7.21
N ALA A 213 3.36 14.17 7.98
CA ALA A 213 1.92 14.07 7.75
C ALA A 213 1.58 14.53 6.32
N ALA A 214 0.96 13.65 5.54
CA ALA A 214 0.54 13.95 4.19
C ALA A 214 -0.54 15.03 4.20
N ALA A 215 -0.59 15.78 3.11
CA ALA A 215 -1.56 16.86 2.93
C ALA A 215 -2.94 16.35 2.48
N ARG A 216 -3.02 15.14 1.90
CA ARG A 216 -4.20 14.65 1.19
C ARG A 216 -4.72 13.33 1.75
N PHE A 217 -3.97 12.24 1.60
CA PHE A 217 -4.34 10.95 2.16
C PHE A 217 -4.00 10.93 3.66
N ASN A 218 -4.84 10.34 4.52
CA ASN A 218 -4.89 10.51 6.00
C ASN A 218 -5.52 11.80 6.54
N ARG A 219 -6.39 12.46 5.77
CA ARG A 219 -7.28 13.50 6.29
C ARG A 219 -8.66 13.30 5.70
N ALA A 220 -9.69 13.60 6.47
CA ALA A 220 -10.99 13.89 5.89
C ALA A 220 -10.92 15.28 5.23
N ASP A 221 -11.67 15.48 4.16
CA ASP A 221 -11.74 16.72 3.37
C ASP A 221 -12.07 17.95 4.24
N GLU A 222 -11.08 18.55 4.92
CA GLU A 222 -11.06 19.91 5.50
C GLU A 222 -9.84 20.10 6.42
N ASP A 223 -8.60 20.17 5.89
CA ASP A 223 -7.51 20.86 6.61
C ASP A 223 -6.31 21.17 5.68
N ASP A 224 -6.43 22.24 4.88
CA ASP A 224 -5.42 22.65 3.88
C ASP A 224 -4.29 23.55 4.45
N ASP A 225 -4.21 23.71 5.78
CA ASP A 225 -3.45 24.83 6.37
C ASP A 225 -2.42 24.45 7.45
N ARG A 226 -1.57 23.44 7.18
CA ARG A 226 -0.36 23.19 8.00
C ARG A 226 0.91 23.12 7.14
N ARG A 227 1.75 24.14 7.26
CA ARG A 227 3.08 24.23 6.63
C ARG A 227 4.10 23.32 7.34
N PRO A 228 5.04 22.70 6.63
CA PRO A 228 6.09 21.90 7.25
C PRO A 228 7.16 22.84 7.83
N GLY A 229 7.56 22.59 9.07
CA GLY A 229 8.58 23.36 9.76
C GLY A 229 9.47 22.47 10.61
N GLY A 230 10.70 22.28 10.15
CA GLY A 230 11.82 21.83 10.97
C GLY A 230 12.25 20.39 10.70
N GLY A 231 13.53 20.24 10.34
CA GLY A 231 14.18 18.94 10.23
C GLY A 231 14.18 18.24 11.58
N TRP A 232 13.29 17.27 11.72
CA TRP A 232 13.30 16.32 12.82
C TRP A 232 14.12 15.10 12.40
N ARG A 233 15.01 14.66 13.29
CA ARG A 233 15.59 13.33 13.23
C ARG A 233 14.73 12.44 14.13
N TRP A 234 14.44 11.24 13.66
CA TRP A 234 13.74 10.21 14.41
C TRP A 234 14.28 10.13 15.86
N PRO A 235 13.41 10.16 16.89
CA PRO A 235 13.82 10.18 18.28
C PRO A 235 14.09 8.74 18.68
N GLY A 236 15.32 8.29 18.44
CA GLY A 236 15.72 6.91 18.69
C GLY A 236 15.70 6.01 17.45
N CYS A 237 15.67 6.59 16.25
CA CYS A 237 16.09 5.93 15.01
C CYS A 237 17.06 6.81 14.20
#